data_AF-A0A6B3GEF7-F1
#
_entry.id   AF-A0A6B3GEF7-F1
#
_cell.length_a   1.000
_cell.length_b   1.000
_cell.length_c   1.000
_cell.angle_alpha   90.00
_cell.angle_beta   90.00
_cell.angle_gamma   90.00
#
_symmetry.space_group_name_H-M   'P 1'
#
loop_
_entity.id
_entity.type
_entity.pdbx_description
1 polymer ?
#
loop_
_entity_poly.entity_id
_entity_poly.type
_entity_poly.pdbx_seq_one_letter_code
_entity_poly.pdbx_strand_id
1 'polypeptide(L)' 'MDVDVPTLVEQARAGRPRAVARLISLVEGASPQLREVMAALAPLAGHAYVVGLTGSPGVGKSTSTSALVS' A
#
# COMPACT_ATOMS: atom_id res chain seq x y z
N MET A 1 -18.16 10.92 -9.41
CA MET A 1 -18.46 10.17 -8.17
C MET A 1 -17.39 10.55 -7.18
N ASP A 2 -17.77 11.27 -6.13
CA ASP A 2 -16.82 11.57 -5.06
C ASP A 2 -16.37 10.28 -4.39
N VAL A 3 -15.07 10.19 -4.11
CA VAL A 3 -14.49 9.07 -3.37
C VAL A 3 -14.59 9.41 -1.90
N ASP A 4 -15.31 8.58 -1.15
CA ASP A 4 -15.36 8.67 0.32
C ASP A 4 -14.07 8.07 0.91
N VAL A 5 -13.08 8.93 1.17
CA VAL A 5 -11.77 8.55 1.70
C VAL A 5 -11.87 7.94 3.10
N PRO A 6 -12.62 8.51 4.08
CA PRO A 6 -12.79 7.91 5.40
C PRO A 6 -13.25 6.45 5.34
N THR A 7 -14.35 6.18 4.61
CA THR A 7 -14.86 4.81 4.45
C THR A 7 -13.80 3.93 3.80
N LEU A 8 -13.10 4.41 2.78
CA LEU A 8 -12.09 3.61 2.09
C LEU A 8 -10.91 3.22 3.01
N VAL A 9 -10.46 4.14 3.87
CA VAL A 9 -9.40 3.89 4.86
C VAL A 9 -9.87 2.89 5.92
N GLU A 10 -11.10 3.03 6.44
CA GLU A 10 -11.67 2.06 7.37
C GLU A 10 -11.72 0.65 6.78
N GLN A 11 -12.18 0.52 5.53
CA GLN A 11 -12.24 -0.76 4.84
C GLN A 11 -10.85 -1.36 4.62
N ALA A 12 -9.84 -0.54 4.31
CA ALA A 12 -8.46 -0.99 4.18
C ALA A 12 -7.91 -1.49 5.51
N ARG A 13 -8.18 -0.78 6.63
CA ARG A 13 -7.79 -1.22 7.98
C ARG A 13 -8.48 -2.51 8.42
N ALA A 14 -9.70 -2.75 7.95
CA ALA A 14 -10.42 -4.01 8.13
C ALA A 14 -9.89 -5.15 7.24
N GLY A 15 -8.79 -4.94 6.51
CA GLY A 15 -8.14 -5.96 5.69
C GLY A 15 -8.83 -6.22 4.36
N ARG A 16 -9.70 -5.33 3.87
CA ARG A 16 -10.39 -5.52 2.58
C ARG A 16 -9.44 -5.25 1.40
N PRO A 17 -9.06 -6.25 0.58
CA PRO A 17 -8.03 -6.06 -0.45
C PRO A 17 -8.40 -5.03 -1.53
N ARG A 18 -9.69 -4.95 -1.89
CA ARG A 18 -10.17 -3.96 -2.88
C ARG A 18 -10.02 -2.52 -2.40
N ALA A 19 -10.17 -2.27 -1.10
CA ALA A 19 -9.99 -0.95 -0.53
C ALA A 19 -8.52 -0.53 -0.57
N VAL A 20 -7.61 -1.46 -0.21
CA VAL A 20 -6.15 -1.26 -0.34
C VAL A 20 -5.76 -0.96 -1.78
N ALA A 21 -6.21 -1.78 -2.73
CA ALA A 21 -5.91 -1.57 -4.16
C ALA A 21 -6.40 -0.20 -4.65
N ARG A 22 -7.59 0.23 -4.21
CA ARG A 22 -8.12 1.55 -4.59
C ARG A 22 -7.30 2.69 -4.01
N LEU A 23 -6.83 2.60 -2.77
CA LEU A 23 -5.94 3.61 -2.17
C LEU A 23 -4.62 3.71 -2.94
N ILE A 24 -4.02 2.57 -3.31
CA ILE A 24 -2.81 2.53 -4.15
C ILE A 24 -3.06 3.27 -5.48
N SER A 25 -4.16 2.95 -6.18
CA SER A 25 -4.47 3.62 -7.45
C SER A 25 -4.69 5.12 -7.33
N LEU A 26 -5.30 5.60 -6.23
CA LEU A 26 -5.49 7.04 -6.00
C LEU A 26 -4.14 7.74 -5.80
N VAL A 27 -3.22 7.10 -5.08
CA VAL A 27 -1.88 7.62 -4.82
C VAL A 27 -1.04 7.65 -6.10
N GLU A 28 -0.93 6.52 -6.80
CA GLU A 28 -0.14 6.40 -8.04
C GLU A 28 -0.70 7.27 -9.17
N GLY A 29 -2.03 7.44 -9.22
CA GLY A 29 -2.70 8.28 -10.20
C GLY A 29 -2.68 9.79 -9.89
N ALA A 30 -2.01 10.22 -8.82
CA ALA A 30 -1.98 11.62 -8.37
C ALA A 30 -3.40 12.24 -8.27
N SER A 31 -4.34 11.47 -7.73
CA SER A 31 -5.75 11.86 -7.60
C SER A 31 -5.91 13.20 -6.87
N PRO A 32 -6.95 14.00 -7.17
CA PRO A 32 -7.28 15.19 -6.40
C PRO A 32 -7.45 14.93 -4.89
N GLN A 33 -7.85 13.71 -4.52
CA GLN A 33 -8.02 13.24 -3.14
C GLN A 33 -6.71 12.83 -2.46
N LEU A 34 -5.56 12.89 -3.15
CA LEU A 34 -4.26 12.45 -2.61
C LEU A 34 -3.95 13.08 -1.25
N ARG A 35 -4.16 14.39 -1.10
CA ARG A 35 -3.85 15.08 0.16
C ARG A 35 -4.68 14.54 1.33
N GLU A 36 -5.96 14.27 1.08
CA GLU A 36 -6.88 13.71 2.09
C GLU A 36 -6.50 12.27 2.43
N VAL A 37 -6.21 11.44 1.43
CA VAL A 37 -5.73 10.07 1.60
C VAL A 37 -4.46 10.03 2.45
N MET A 38 -3.48 10.88 2.14
CA MET A 38 -2.23 10.93 2.89
C MET A 38 -2.44 11.41 4.33
N ALA A 39 -3.30 12.41 4.55
CA ALA A 39 -3.61 12.89 5.90
C ALA A 39 -4.29 11.81 6.75
N ALA A 40 -5.17 10.99 6.16
CA ALA A 40 -5.84 9.90 6.85
C ALA A 40 -4.91 8.70 7.16
N LEU A 41 -3.96 8.40 6.26
CA LEU A 41 -3.05 7.26 6.41
C LEU A 41 -1.80 7.56 7.26
N ALA A 42 -1.28 8.79 7.24
CA ALA A 42 -0.03 9.14 7.90
C ALA A 42 0.03 8.77 9.40
N PRO A 43 -1.04 8.97 10.21
CA PRO A 43 -1.02 8.59 11.64
C PRO A 43 -1.00 7.08 11.88
N LEU A 44 -1.32 6.27 10.87
CA LEU A 44 -1.43 4.82 10.95
C LEU A 44 -0.16 4.10 10.47
N ALA A 45 0.79 4.83 9.91
CA ALA A 45 2.02 4.29 9.34
C ALA A 45 3.14 4.15 10.38
N GLY A 46 4.23 3.48 10.00
CA GLY A 46 5.44 3.36 10.83
C GLY A 46 5.52 2.12 11.74
N HIS A 47 4.49 1.27 11.73
CA HIS A 47 4.46 0.03 12.53
C HIS A 47 4.97 -1.21 11.79
N ALA A 48 5.21 -1.11 10.47
CA ALA A 48 5.68 -2.23 9.66
C ALA A 48 7.21 -2.29 9.58
N TYR A 49 7.77 -3.50 9.58
CA TYR A 49 9.18 -3.72 9.28
C TYR A 49 9.40 -3.63 7.76
N VAL A 50 10.30 -2.76 7.31
CA VAL A 50 10.55 -2.51 5.88
C VAL A 50 11.93 -3.03 5.50
N VAL A 51 11.99 -3.98 4.57
CA VAL A 51 13.23 -4.61 4.08
C VAL A 51 13.36 -4.36 2.58
N GLY A 52 14.49 -3.77 2.16
CA GLY A 52 14.85 -3.65 0.75
C GLY A 52 15.66 -4.87 0.28
N LEU A 53 15.20 -5.53 -0.79
CA LEU A 53 15.95 -6.62 -1.44
C LEU A 53 16.47 -6.15 -2.80
N THR A 54 17.77 -6.32 -3.04
CA THR A 54 18.45 -5.92 -4.28
C THR A 54 19.43 -7.00 -4.75
N GLY A 55 19.92 -6.88 -5.98
CA GLY A 55 20.80 -7.83 -6.64
C GLY A 55 20.65 -7.82 -8.16
N SER A 56 21.60 -8.39 -8.89
CA SER A 56 21.61 -8.45 -10.36
C SER A 56 20.41 -9.22 -10.93
N PRO A 57 20.05 -9.01 -12.23
CA PRO A 57 19.08 -9.87 -12.92
C PRO A 57 19.49 -11.35 -12.82
N GLY A 58 18.55 -12.25 -12.54
CA GLY A 58 18.81 -13.69 -12.48
C GLY A 58 19.40 -14.25 -11.17
N VAL A 59 19.80 -13.42 -10.19
CA VAL A 59 20.41 -13.88 -8.91
C VAL A 59 19.44 -14.62 -7.96
N GLY A 60 18.20 -14.87 -8.38
CA GLY A 60 17.20 -15.56 -7.56
C GLY A 60 16.45 -14.69 -6.56
N LYS A 61 16.41 -13.35 -6.73
CA LYS A 61 15.69 -12.43 -5.83
C LYS A 61 14.25 -12.86 -5.55
N SER A 62 13.45 -13.15 -6.58
CA SER A 62 12.04 -13.54 -6.40
C SER A 62 11.89 -14.88 -5.67
N THR A 63 12.81 -15.83 -5.88
CA THR A 63 12.84 -17.11 -5.17
C THR A 63 13.11 -16.89 -3.68
N SER A 64 14.13 -16.10 -3.35
CA SER A 64 14.44 -15.76 -1.96
C SER A 64 13.31 -14.97 -1.31
N THR A 65 12.71 -13.98 -2.00
CA THR A 65 11.56 -13.24 -1.48
C THR A 65 10.39 -14.18 -1.19
N SER A 66 10.05 -15.09 -2.11
CA SER A 66 8.96 -16.06 -1.89
C SER A 66 9.23 -16.95 -0.69
N ALA A 67 10.46 -17.43 -0.51
CA ALA A 67 10.83 -18.28 0.62
C ALA A 67 10.82 -17.53 1.96
N LEU A 68 10.98 -16.20 1.96
CA LEU A 68 10.94 -15.37 3.17
C LEU A 68 9.51 -15.04 3.65
N VAL A 69 8.53 -15.02 2.74
CA VAL A 69 7.14 -14.62 3.06
C VAL A 69 6.13 -15.77 3.03
N SER A 70 6.57 -16.98 2.64
CA SER A 70 5.77 -18.21 2.68
C SER A 70 5.69 -18.78 4.10
#